data_AF-A0A4V3T9L5-F1
#
_entry.id   AF-A0A4V3T9L5-F1
#
_cell.length_a   1.000
_cell.length_b   1.000
_cell.length_c   1.000
_cell.angle_alpha   90.00
_cell.angle_beta   90.00
_cell.angle_gamma   90.00
#
_symmetry.space_group_name_H-M   'P 1'
#
loop_
_entity.id
_entity.type
_entity.pdbx_description
1 polymer ?
#
loop_
_entity_poly.entity_id
_entity_poly.type
_entity_poly.pdbx_seq_one_letter_code
_entity_poly.pdbx_strand_id
1 'polypeptide(L)'
;MEPLDVLTELARSGRLGPVANGAAWETVTAVFGEPWEVTIGERRSWPRLFAYGDLEVSVCRCRKIVLICLQTWREVVELPVGPIGGDTVPGRPTYADVIGALDRAGCAWQPHEPLTFGNQCSIRATSSGVVFVFEIPDGEEPVLNVVGPPPHRHDCPAIAVAHATP
;
A
#
# COMPACT_ATOMS: atom_id res chain seq x y z
N MET A 1 18.39 -1.00 -1.24
CA MET A 1 17.34 -1.89 -1.78
C MET A 1 16.97 -1.31 -3.14
N GLU A 2 16.90 -2.11 -4.21
CA GLU A 2 16.44 -1.59 -5.49
C GLU A 2 14.92 -1.32 -5.43
N PRO A 3 14.36 -0.32 -6.13
CA PRO A 3 12.91 -0.04 -6.17
C PRO A 3 12.03 -1.29 -6.33
N LEU A 4 12.47 -2.21 -7.19
CA LEU A 4 11.76 -3.44 -7.53
C LEU A 4 11.81 -4.50 -6.43
N ASP A 5 12.75 -4.42 -5.48
CA ASP A 5 12.82 -5.32 -4.32
C ASP A 5 11.64 -5.06 -3.37
N VAL A 6 11.27 -3.79 -3.16
CA VAL A 6 10.12 -3.39 -2.33
C VAL A 6 8.81 -3.92 -2.93
N LEU A 7 8.65 -3.74 -4.24
CA LEU A 7 7.49 -4.26 -4.98
C LEU A 7 7.42 -5.78 -4.90
N THR A 8 8.56 -6.45 -4.98
CA THR A 8 8.67 -7.89 -4.85
C THR A 8 8.34 -8.37 -3.44
N GLU A 9 8.82 -7.68 -2.39
CA GLU A 9 8.48 -7.98 -1.01
C GLU A 9 6.97 -7.91 -0.80
N LEU A 10 6.34 -6.84 -1.27
CA LEU A 10 4.88 -6.69 -1.27
C LEU A 10 4.21 -7.84 -2.00
N ALA A 11 4.62 -8.13 -3.25
CA ALA A 11 4.04 -9.22 -4.03
C ALA A 11 4.14 -10.57 -3.32
N ARG A 12 5.24 -10.86 -2.62
CA ARG A 12 5.43 -12.13 -1.90
C ARG A 12 4.56 -12.21 -0.66
N SER A 13 4.52 -11.13 0.12
CA SER A 13 4.14 -11.19 1.54
C SER A 13 2.88 -10.39 1.90
N GLY A 14 2.44 -9.49 1.02
CA GLY A 14 1.33 -8.56 1.26
C GLY A 14 1.63 -7.51 2.33
N ARG A 15 2.90 -7.30 2.68
CA ARG A 15 3.34 -6.38 3.73
C ARG A 15 4.64 -5.66 3.33
N LEU A 16 4.93 -4.58 4.06
CA LEU A 16 6.22 -3.90 4.06
C LEU A 16 6.70 -3.77 5.51
N GLY A 17 7.69 -4.58 5.89
CA GLY A 17 8.10 -4.68 7.30
C GLY A 17 6.90 -4.97 8.23
N PRO A 18 6.62 -4.14 9.27
CA PRO A 18 5.47 -4.32 10.16
C PRO A 18 4.13 -3.88 9.56
N VAL A 19 4.14 -3.17 8.42
CA VAL A 19 2.94 -2.63 7.79
C VAL A 19 2.25 -3.70 6.98
N ALA A 20 1.19 -4.26 7.55
CA ALA A 20 0.34 -5.25 6.92
C ALA A 20 -1.13 -4.94 7.23
N ASN A 21 -2.00 -5.37 6.33
CA ASN A 21 -3.42 -5.42 6.59
C ASN A 21 -3.73 -6.25 7.86
N GLY A 22 -4.51 -5.68 8.78
CA GLY A 22 -4.83 -6.26 10.08
C GLY A 22 -3.80 -6.02 11.19
N ALA A 23 -2.63 -5.43 10.88
CA ALA A 23 -1.62 -5.09 11.88
C ALA A 23 -2.15 -4.05 12.87
N ALA A 24 -1.66 -4.13 14.11
CA ALA A 24 -1.97 -3.15 15.14
C ALA A 24 -1.21 -1.85 14.86
N TRP A 25 -1.91 -0.72 15.00
CA TRP A 25 -1.37 0.61 14.74
C TRP A 25 -0.12 0.90 15.59
N GLU A 26 -0.15 0.52 16.86
CA GLU A 26 0.96 0.69 17.80
C GLU A 26 2.22 -0.06 17.37
N THR A 27 2.09 -1.25 16.78
CA THR A 27 3.24 -2.00 16.26
C THR A 27 3.92 -1.25 15.12
N VAL A 28 3.15 -0.56 14.28
CA VAL A 28 3.69 0.21 13.17
C VAL A 28 4.35 1.50 13.66
N THR A 29 3.70 2.25 14.53
CA THR A 29 4.26 3.51 15.05
C THR A 29 5.47 3.30 15.97
N ALA A 30 5.55 2.16 16.66
CA ALA A 30 6.74 1.80 17.43
C ALA A 30 7.99 1.61 16.56
N VAL A 31 7.82 1.25 15.28
CA VAL A 31 8.92 1.01 14.34
C VAL A 31 9.21 2.24 13.48
N PHE A 32 8.18 2.91 12.97
CA PHE A 32 8.33 4.01 12.01
C PHE A 32 8.09 5.41 12.61
N GLY A 33 7.78 5.50 13.91
CA GLY A 33 7.41 6.75 14.56
C GLY A 33 5.99 7.18 14.20
N GLU A 34 5.66 8.45 14.49
CA GLU A 34 4.35 9.01 14.15
C GLU A 34 4.29 9.39 12.66
N PRO A 35 3.24 9.00 11.92
CA PRO A 35 3.06 9.36 10.52
C PRO A 35 2.55 10.80 10.36
N TRP A 36 2.46 11.26 9.12
CA TRP A 36 1.60 12.40 8.79
C TRP A 36 0.16 11.94 8.56
N GLU A 37 -0.82 12.75 8.97
CA GLU A 37 -2.23 12.46 8.71
C GLU A 37 -2.69 13.09 7.39
N VAL A 38 -3.15 12.24 6.46
CA VAL A 38 -3.71 12.66 5.18
C VAL A 38 -5.16 13.07 5.39
N THR A 39 -5.43 14.37 5.32
CA THR A 39 -6.80 14.89 5.47
C THR A 39 -7.44 15.05 4.09
N ILE A 40 -8.46 14.23 3.78
CA ILE A 40 -9.26 14.35 2.56
C ILE A 40 -10.58 15.06 2.91
N GLY A 41 -10.69 16.35 2.56
CA GLY A 41 -11.85 17.19 2.88
C GLY A 41 -12.00 17.49 4.37
N GLU A 42 -13.18 17.94 4.79
CA GLU A 42 -13.41 18.41 6.18
C GLU A 42 -13.73 17.29 7.18
N ARG A 43 -13.93 16.05 6.72
CA ARG A 43 -14.37 14.93 7.58
C ARG A 43 -13.19 14.16 8.15
N ARG A 44 -13.01 14.27 9.46
CA ARG A 44 -12.11 13.43 10.28
C ARG A 44 -12.81 12.17 10.82
N SER A 45 -13.65 11.54 10.00
CA SER A 45 -14.32 10.29 10.39
C SER A 45 -13.42 9.08 10.18
N TRP A 46 -13.57 8.05 11.01
CA TRP A 46 -12.90 6.77 10.80
C TRP A 46 -13.50 6.02 9.60
N PRO A 47 -12.70 5.23 8.85
CA PRO A 47 -11.25 5.06 8.99
C PRO A 47 -10.47 6.32 8.59
N ARG A 48 -9.32 6.56 9.25
CA ARG A 48 -8.45 7.72 9.00
C ARG A 48 -7.26 7.30 8.14
N LEU A 49 -6.82 8.20 7.26
CA LEU A 49 -5.69 7.97 6.36
C LEU A 49 -4.43 8.65 6.91
N PHE A 50 -3.33 7.92 6.89
CA PHE A 50 -2.01 8.38 7.29
C PHE A 50 -1.01 8.01 6.22
N ALA A 51 0.16 8.66 6.18
CA ALA A 51 1.25 8.21 5.33
C ALA A 51 2.62 8.30 5.99
N TYR A 52 3.51 7.44 5.50
CA TYR A 52 4.94 7.45 5.74
C TYR A 52 5.62 7.61 4.36
N GLY A 53 5.93 8.86 3.98
CA GLY A 53 6.28 9.16 2.59
C GLY A 53 5.11 8.85 1.65
N ASP A 54 5.37 8.04 0.63
CA ASP A 54 4.40 7.57 -0.36
C ASP A 54 3.71 6.24 0.03
N LEU A 55 4.01 5.68 1.21
CA LEU A 55 3.23 4.57 1.79
C LEU A 55 2.03 5.12 2.56
N GLU A 56 0.84 4.95 1.99
CA GLU A 56 -0.43 5.31 2.62
C GLU A 56 -1.01 4.13 3.42
N VAL A 57 -1.57 4.45 4.59
CA VAL A 57 -2.13 3.50 5.54
C VAL A 57 -3.48 4.02 6.04
N SER A 58 -4.55 3.28 5.77
CA SER A 58 -5.86 3.55 6.37
C SER A 58 -6.01 2.76 7.66
N VAL A 59 -6.34 3.46 8.75
CA VAL A 59 -6.45 2.89 10.10
C VAL A 59 -7.91 2.96 10.52
N CYS A 60 -8.44 1.85 11.02
CA CYS A 60 -9.78 1.76 11.58
C CYS A 60 -9.85 2.37 12.99
N ARG A 61 -11.07 2.67 13.44
CA ARG A 61 -11.36 3.15 14.79
C ARG A 61 -10.80 2.25 15.90
N CYS A 62 -10.75 0.94 15.67
CA CYS A 62 -10.17 -0.05 16.59
C CYS A 62 -8.63 -0.11 16.56
N ARG A 63 -7.97 0.81 15.84
CA ARG A 63 -6.51 0.87 15.69
C ARG A 63 -5.89 -0.32 14.96
N LYS A 64 -6.63 -0.93 14.03
CA LYS A 64 -6.09 -1.87 13.04
C LYS A 64 -5.93 -1.21 11.69
N ILE A 65 -4.89 -1.58 10.97
CA ILE A 65 -4.69 -1.21 9.57
C ILE A 65 -5.70 -1.96 8.71
N VAL A 66 -6.43 -1.24 7.86
CA VAL A 66 -7.46 -1.80 6.95
C VAL A 66 -7.13 -1.61 5.48
N LEU A 67 -6.18 -0.74 5.15
CA LEU A 67 -5.67 -0.56 3.81
C LEU A 67 -4.20 -0.15 3.91
N ILE A 68 -3.38 -0.70 3.02
CA ILE A 68 -2.04 -0.20 2.74
C ILE A 68 -1.92 -0.05 1.23
N CYS A 69 -1.36 1.06 0.76
CA CYS A 69 -1.01 1.24 -0.64
C CYS A 69 0.27 2.06 -0.76
N LEU A 70 1.16 1.62 -1.66
CA LEU A 70 2.35 2.37 -2.04
C LEU A 70 2.03 3.12 -3.33
N GLN A 71 2.13 4.45 -3.26
CA GLN A 71 1.95 5.34 -4.40
C GLN A 71 3.25 5.39 -5.20
N THR A 72 3.19 5.11 -6.51
CA THR A 72 4.39 5.04 -7.37
C THR A 72 4.34 5.97 -8.56
N TRP A 73 3.33 6.83 -8.66
CA TRP A 73 3.13 7.74 -9.80
C TRP A 73 4.08 8.94 -9.81
N ARG A 74 4.78 9.24 -8.72
CA ARG A 74 5.82 10.27 -8.66
C ARG A 74 7.12 9.76 -9.30
N GLU A 75 7.98 10.67 -9.74
CA GLU A 75 9.31 10.34 -10.25
C GLU A 75 10.20 9.65 -9.21
N VAL A 76 9.98 9.96 -7.94
CA VAL A 76 10.67 9.38 -6.79
C VAL A 76 9.63 8.98 -5.76
N VAL A 77 9.77 7.78 -5.24
CA VAL A 77 8.92 7.21 -4.19
C VAL A 77 9.67 7.28 -2.86
N GLU A 78 9.06 7.94 -1.88
CA GLU A 78 9.55 8.04 -0.52
C GLU A 78 9.04 6.87 0.33
N LEU A 79 9.95 6.04 0.84
CA LEU A 79 9.60 4.92 1.70
C LEU A 79 9.64 5.31 3.19
N PRO A 80 8.95 4.56 4.09
CA PRO A 80 8.98 4.83 5.51
C PRO A 80 10.40 4.84 6.09
N VAL A 81 10.75 5.92 6.79
CA VAL A 81 12.02 6.03 7.51
C VAL A 81 12.04 5.08 8.70
N GLY A 82 12.99 4.15 8.77
CA GLY A 82 13.09 3.16 9.83
C GLY A 82 14.22 2.16 9.63
N PRO A 83 14.16 0.94 10.19
CA PRO A 83 15.20 -0.10 10.05
C PRO A 83 15.52 -0.51 8.60
N ILE A 84 14.71 -0.05 7.66
CA ILE A 84 14.79 -0.31 6.21
C ILE A 84 15.42 0.88 5.46
N GLY A 85 15.78 1.97 6.17
CA GLY A 85 16.31 3.22 5.58
C GLY A 85 15.21 4.19 5.17
N GLY A 86 15.49 5.50 5.28
CA GLY A 86 14.69 6.56 4.66
C GLY A 86 15.00 6.65 3.17
N ASP A 87 14.79 5.54 2.48
CA ASP A 87 15.26 5.35 1.12
C ASP A 87 14.22 5.92 0.15
N THR A 88 14.71 6.75 -0.75
CA THR A 88 13.99 7.11 -1.97
C THR A 88 14.33 6.08 -3.04
N VAL A 89 13.32 5.69 -3.81
CA VAL A 89 13.50 4.79 -4.95
C VAL A 89 12.90 5.42 -6.21
N PRO A 90 13.45 5.13 -7.41
CA PRO A 90 12.82 5.50 -8.66
C PRO A 90 11.34 5.09 -8.70
N GLY A 91 10.47 6.05 -9.03
CA GLY A 91 9.06 5.79 -9.24
C GLY A 91 8.74 5.50 -10.71
N ARG A 92 7.44 5.42 -10.99
CA ARG A 92 6.85 5.11 -12.31
C ARG A 92 7.48 3.90 -13.01
N PRO A 93 7.71 2.76 -12.33
CA PRO A 93 8.25 1.58 -12.99
C PRO A 93 7.29 1.11 -14.08
N THR A 94 7.84 0.70 -15.23
CA THR A 94 7.03 0.23 -16.35
C THR A 94 6.37 -1.12 -16.04
N TYR A 95 5.36 -1.49 -16.81
CA TYR A 95 4.79 -2.82 -16.77
C TYR A 95 5.87 -3.90 -16.98
N ALA A 96 6.75 -3.73 -17.96
CA ALA A 96 7.84 -4.65 -18.22
C ALA A 96 8.81 -4.78 -17.03
N ASP A 97 9.14 -3.68 -16.35
CA ASP A 97 10.01 -3.70 -15.17
C ASP A 97 9.39 -4.50 -14.02
N VAL A 98 8.10 -4.29 -13.76
CA VAL A 98 7.38 -4.99 -12.70
C VAL A 98 7.28 -6.49 -13.02
N ILE A 99 6.87 -6.87 -14.23
CA ILE A 99 6.82 -8.29 -14.63
C ILE A 99 8.20 -8.94 -14.53
N GLY A 100 9.24 -8.28 -15.05
CA GLY A 100 10.61 -8.79 -14.99
C GLY A 100 11.10 -8.97 -13.54
N ALA A 101 10.71 -8.08 -12.63
CA ALA A 101 11.02 -8.23 -11.20
C ALA A 101 10.28 -9.42 -10.58
N LEU A 102 8.98 -9.55 -10.82
CA LEU A 102 8.18 -10.65 -10.30
C LEU A 102 8.69 -12.01 -10.80
N ASP A 103 9.04 -12.10 -12.08
CA ASP A 103 9.56 -13.34 -12.69
C ASP A 103 10.93 -13.72 -12.10
N ARG A 104 11.87 -12.77 -11.99
CA ARG A 104 13.17 -13.01 -11.33
C ARG A 104 13.01 -13.45 -9.87
N ALA A 105 11.96 -12.95 -9.21
CA ALA A 105 11.64 -13.28 -7.85
C ALA A 105 10.88 -14.61 -7.68
N GLY A 106 10.43 -15.24 -8.76
CA GLY A 106 9.56 -16.41 -8.71
C GLY A 106 8.16 -16.10 -8.15
N CYS A 107 7.73 -14.84 -8.24
CA CYS A 107 6.41 -14.40 -7.81
C CYS A 107 5.38 -14.63 -8.93
N ALA A 108 4.59 -15.67 -8.82
CA ALA A 108 3.52 -15.94 -9.79
C ALA A 108 2.44 -14.84 -9.76
N TRP A 109 2.05 -14.36 -10.93
CA TRP A 109 1.07 -13.29 -11.12
C TRP A 109 0.06 -13.66 -12.23
N GLN A 110 -1.05 -12.94 -12.27
CA GLN A 110 -2.07 -13.06 -13.31
C GLN A 110 -2.72 -11.71 -13.61
N PRO A 111 -3.30 -11.50 -14.81
CA PRO A 111 -4.15 -10.34 -15.08
C PRO A 111 -5.28 -10.17 -14.05
N HIS A 112 -5.66 -8.92 -13.79
CA HIS A 112 -6.73 -8.59 -12.85
C HIS A 112 -7.81 -7.75 -13.54
N GLU A 113 -8.79 -8.44 -14.12
CA GLU A 113 -9.90 -7.81 -14.86
C GLU A 113 -10.68 -6.72 -14.09
N PRO A 114 -10.97 -6.85 -12.78
CA PRO A 114 -11.79 -5.86 -12.07
C PRO A 114 -11.26 -4.42 -12.09
N LEU A 115 -9.95 -4.23 -12.26
CA LEU A 115 -9.30 -2.91 -12.34
C LEU A 115 -8.60 -2.69 -13.68
N THR A 116 -9.05 -3.39 -14.73
CA THR A 116 -8.54 -3.24 -16.10
C THR A 116 -9.64 -2.66 -16.98
N PHE A 117 -9.57 -1.36 -17.24
CA PHE A 117 -10.55 -0.63 -18.05
C PHE A 117 -10.00 0.73 -18.50
N GLY A 118 -10.44 1.21 -19.66
CA GLY A 118 -10.05 2.52 -20.17
C GLY A 118 -8.53 2.65 -20.35
N ASN A 119 -7.95 3.65 -19.70
CA ASN A 119 -6.52 3.94 -19.67
C ASN A 119 -5.80 3.31 -18.47
N GLN A 120 -6.28 2.16 -17.98
CA GLN A 120 -5.71 1.47 -16.83
C GLN A 120 -5.70 -0.05 -17.05
N CYS A 121 -4.64 -0.71 -16.60
CA CYS A 121 -4.60 -2.17 -16.46
C CYS A 121 -4.09 -2.58 -15.09
N SER A 122 -4.31 -3.84 -14.72
CA SER A 122 -3.80 -4.35 -13.44
C SER A 122 -3.47 -5.83 -13.48
N ILE A 123 -2.55 -6.22 -12.60
CA ILE A 123 -2.20 -7.61 -12.33
C ILE A 123 -2.33 -7.89 -10.83
N ARG A 124 -2.41 -9.18 -10.49
CA ARG A 124 -2.48 -9.65 -9.12
C ARG A 124 -1.41 -10.70 -8.87
N ALA A 125 -0.60 -10.49 -7.82
CA ALA A 125 0.28 -11.51 -7.29
C ALA A 125 -0.57 -12.62 -6.63
N THR A 126 -0.37 -13.86 -7.06
CA THR A 126 -1.24 -14.98 -6.68
C THR A 126 -1.04 -15.42 -5.22
N SER A 127 0.17 -15.27 -4.68
CA SER A 127 0.54 -15.70 -3.32
C SER A 127 -0.02 -14.80 -2.22
N SER A 128 0.03 -13.48 -2.41
CA SER A 128 -0.40 -12.48 -1.41
C SER A 128 -1.74 -11.83 -1.74
N GLY A 129 -2.16 -11.93 -3.00
CA GLY A 129 -3.30 -11.21 -3.53
C GLY A 129 -3.04 -9.74 -3.81
N VAL A 130 -1.82 -9.22 -3.63
CA VAL A 130 -1.43 -7.84 -3.94
C VAL A 130 -1.77 -7.49 -5.39
N VAL A 131 -2.39 -6.34 -5.57
CA VAL A 131 -2.78 -5.81 -6.88
C VAL A 131 -1.84 -4.68 -7.25
N PHE A 132 -1.32 -4.73 -8.46
CA PHE A 132 -0.53 -3.69 -9.10
C PHE A 132 -1.41 -3.03 -10.15
N VAL A 133 -1.60 -1.73 -10.04
CA VAL A 133 -2.45 -0.95 -10.93
C VAL A 133 -1.58 0.00 -11.73
N PHE A 134 -1.68 -0.08 -13.05
CA PHE A 134 -0.90 0.70 -14.00
C PHE A 134 -1.80 1.69 -14.72
N GLU A 135 -1.35 2.93 -14.82
CA GLU A 135 -1.91 3.89 -15.76
C GLU A 135 -1.31 3.63 -17.15
N ILE A 136 -2.10 3.81 -18.19
CA ILE A 136 -1.72 3.69 -19.60
C ILE A 136 -1.81 5.09 -20.21
N PRO A 137 -0.71 5.87 -20.22
CA PRO A 137 -0.70 7.17 -20.88
C PRO A 137 -0.90 7.03 -22.39
N ASP A 138 -1.47 8.05 -23.03
CA ASP A 138 -1.80 8.00 -24.46
C ASP A 138 -0.56 7.73 -25.33
N GLY A 139 -0.52 6.55 -25.95
CA GLY A 139 0.57 6.15 -26.84
C GLY A 139 1.87 5.74 -26.14
N GLU A 140 1.85 5.57 -24.83
CA GLU A 140 3.02 5.18 -24.02
C GLU A 140 2.86 3.78 -23.40
N GLU A 141 3.95 3.28 -22.82
CA GLU A 141 3.92 2.02 -22.05
C GLU A 141 3.18 2.22 -20.71
N PRO A 142 2.44 1.21 -20.21
CA PRO A 142 1.82 1.32 -18.91
C PRO A 142 2.85 1.49 -17.79
N VAL A 143 2.57 2.40 -16.86
CA VAL A 143 3.42 2.72 -15.69
C VAL A 143 2.68 2.47 -14.40
N LEU A 144 3.37 1.92 -13.40
CA LEU A 144 2.75 1.60 -12.12
C LEU A 144 2.32 2.89 -11.42
N ASN A 145 1.03 2.97 -11.11
CA ASN A 145 0.43 4.10 -10.39
C ASN A 145 0.37 3.81 -8.88
N VAL A 146 -0.14 2.62 -8.53
CA VAL A 146 -0.33 2.21 -7.14
C VAL A 146 -0.25 0.69 -6.99
N VAL A 147 0.25 0.24 -5.85
CA VAL A 147 0.30 -1.18 -5.48
C VAL A 147 -0.16 -1.39 -4.04
N GLY A 148 -0.93 -2.46 -3.80
CA GLY A 148 -1.32 -2.83 -2.44
C GLY A 148 -2.17 -4.10 -2.36
N PRO A 149 -2.25 -4.76 -1.20
CA PRO A 149 -3.19 -5.84 -0.96
C PRO A 149 -4.64 -5.33 -0.97
N PRO A 150 -5.62 -6.20 -1.27
CA PRO A 150 -7.03 -5.86 -1.15
C PRO A 150 -7.36 -5.37 0.27
N PRO A 151 -8.26 -4.39 0.44
CA PRO A 151 -8.61 -3.86 1.75
C PRO A 151 -9.03 -4.95 2.74
N HIS A 152 -8.54 -4.86 3.97
CA HIS A 152 -8.85 -5.81 5.03
C HIS A 152 -10.21 -5.53 5.66
N ARG A 153 -11.10 -6.50 5.55
CA ARG A 153 -12.39 -6.50 6.24
C ARG A 153 -12.24 -7.19 7.59
N HIS A 154 -12.75 -6.55 8.63
CA HIS A 154 -12.85 -7.13 9.95
C HIS A 154 -14.07 -6.59 10.68
N ASP A 155 -14.54 -7.35 11.67
CA ASP A 155 -15.58 -6.89 12.58
C ASP A 155 -14.95 -5.92 13.58
N CYS A 156 -15.21 -4.63 13.38
CA CYS A 156 -14.76 -3.61 14.30
C CYS A 156 -15.57 -3.75 15.61
N PRO A 157 -14.92 -3.96 16.76
CA PRO A 157 -15.63 -3.98 18.03
C PRO A 157 -16.35 -2.64 18.22
N ALA A 158 -17.60 -2.71 18.67
CA ALA A 158 -18.33 -1.53 19.10
C ALA A 158 -17.55 -0.85 20.23
N ILE A 159 -17.47 0.47 20.22
CA ILE A 159 -16.88 1.19 21.35
C ILE A 159 -17.75 0.93 22.57
N ALA A 160 -17.16 0.40 23.63
CA ALA A 160 -17.75 0.50 24.95
C ALA A 160 -17.86 1.99 25.25
N VAL A 161 -19.08 2.53 25.22
CA VAL A 161 -19.36 3.87 25.71
C VAL A 161 -19.02 3.83 27.19
N ALA A 162 -17.84 4.34 27.56
CA ALA A 162 -17.53 4.58 28.95
C ALA A 162 -18.55 5.63 29.41
N HIS A 163 -19.59 5.17 30.11
CA HIS A 163 -20.49 6.05 30.83
C HIS A 163 -19.64 6.79 31.86
N ALA A 164 -19.27 8.03 31.55
CA ALA A 164 -18.83 8.98 32.56
C ALA A 164 -20.00 9.11 33.55
N THR A 165 -19.80 8.60 34.76
CA THR A 165 -20.75 8.78 35.86
C THR A 165 -20.65 10.24 36.32
N PRO A 166 -21.79 10.93 36.57
CA PRO A 166 -21.84 12.35 36.88
C PRO A 166 -21.09 12.77 38.14
#